data_AF-A0A8W8KYZ1-F1
#
_entry.id   AF-A0A8W8KYZ1-F1
#
_cell.length_a   1.000
_cell.length_b   1.000
_cell.length_c   1.000
_cell.angle_alpha   90.00
_cell.angle_beta   90.00
_cell.angle_gamma   90.00
#
_symmetry.space_group_name_H-M   'P 1'
#
loop_
_entity.id
_entity.type
_entity.pdbx_description
1 polymer ?
#
loop_
_entity_poly.entity_id
_entity_poly.type
_entity_poly.pdbx_seq_one_letter_code
_entity_poly.pdbx_strand_id
1 'polypeptide(L)'
;TSGLTELPDRLALTICCLFVSSFSIIMGVHAVGNVRGNTNAIDPVYGGAENLVDVPNRILRNTTEQFFLHMMAMLTLTVFLQGSSMRAIPILCGVFLVARIVYQVGYMSSPMKRGYGFAGTFLPTLSVYAYCIYCILQKIVF
;
A
#
# COMPACT_ATOMS: atom_id res chain seq x y z
N THR A 1 -4.31 17.71 -20.99
CA THR A 1 -4.57 17.80 -19.53
C THR A 1 -5.98 18.30 -19.21
N SER A 2 -6.88 18.41 -20.19
CA SER A 2 -8.25 18.92 -20.04
C SER A 2 -9.25 17.95 -19.39
N GLY A 3 -8.96 16.64 -19.32
CA GLY A 3 -9.88 15.62 -18.77
C GLY A 3 -9.69 15.27 -17.29
N LEU A 4 -9.04 16.11 -16.48
CA LEU A 4 -8.88 15.88 -15.02
C LEU A 4 -9.46 17.04 -14.20
N THR A 5 -10.40 17.80 -14.77
CA THR A 5 -11.13 18.86 -14.06
C THR A 5 -12.24 18.25 -13.21
N GLU A 6 -12.98 17.31 -13.78
CA GLU A 6 -14.13 16.69 -13.14
C GLU A 6 -13.72 15.67 -12.08
N LEU A 7 -14.53 15.55 -11.03
CA LEU A 7 -14.29 14.60 -9.95
C LEU A 7 -14.33 13.13 -10.42
N PRO A 8 -15.29 12.69 -11.27
CA PRO A 8 -15.33 11.32 -11.76
C PRO A 8 -14.04 10.88 -12.46
N ASP A 9 -13.47 11.74 -13.33
CA ASP A 9 -12.24 11.42 -14.06
C ASP A 9 -11.03 11.31 -13.11
N ARG A 10 -10.95 12.19 -12.11
CA ARG A 10 -9.90 12.15 -11.09
C ARG A 10 -10.00 10.90 -10.20
N LEU A 11 -11.22 10.49 -9.85
CA LEU A 11 -11.46 9.25 -9.12
C LEU A 11 -11.12 8.03 -9.97
N ALA A 12 -11.50 8.01 -11.26
CA ALA A 12 -11.16 6.92 -12.17
C ALA A 12 -9.64 6.73 -12.28
N LEU A 13 -8.89 7.83 -12.47
CA LEU A 13 -7.42 7.80 -12.43
C LEU A 13 -6.90 7.20 -11.12
N THR A 14 -7.44 7.67 -10.00
CA THR A 14 -6.99 7.24 -8.66
C THR A 14 -7.24 5.76 -8.42
N ILE A 15 -8.40 5.25 -8.83
CA ILE A 15 -8.74 3.83 -8.75
C ILE A 15 -7.78 3.01 -9.63
N CYS A 16 -7.49 3.45 -10.86
CA CYS A 16 -6.50 2.80 -11.72
C CYS A 16 -5.10 2.77 -11.08
N CYS A 17 -4.68 3.86 -10.43
CA CYS A 17 -3.41 3.90 -9.72
C CYS A 17 -3.41 3.01 -8.46
N LEU A 18 -4.52 2.93 -7.73
CA LEU A 18 -4.67 2.03 -6.57
C LEU A 18 -4.68 0.57 -6.98
N PHE A 19 -5.21 0.24 -8.16
CA PHE A 19 -5.10 -1.09 -8.74
C PHE A 19 -3.62 -1.49 -8.89
N VAL A 20 -2.76 -0.55 -9.31
CA VAL A 20 -1.30 -0.77 -9.36
C VAL A 20 -0.72 -1.02 -7.95
N SER A 21 -1.10 -0.21 -6.95
CA SER A 21 -0.66 -0.43 -5.55
C SER A 21 -1.09 -1.80 -5.01
N SER A 22 -2.23 -2.34 -5.47
CA SER A 22 -2.78 -3.63 -5.01
C SER A 22 -1.92 -4.84 -5.41
N PHE A 23 -1.07 -4.71 -6.43
CA PHE A 23 -0.07 -5.75 -6.76
C PHE A 23 0.85 -6.08 -5.58
N SER A 24 1.06 -5.15 -4.65
CA SER A 24 1.80 -5.43 -3.41
C SER A 24 1.13 -6.50 -2.53
N ILE A 25 -0.19 -6.53 -2.47
CA ILE A 25 -0.95 -7.56 -1.76
C ILE A 25 -0.84 -8.89 -2.52
N ILE A 26 -0.98 -8.85 -3.85
CA ILE A 26 -0.83 -10.05 -4.70
C ILE A 26 0.53 -10.71 -4.47
N MET A 27 1.61 -9.93 -4.39
CA MET A 27 2.95 -10.45 -4.05
C MET A 27 3.00 -11.13 -2.68
N GLY A 28 2.35 -10.54 -1.66
CA GLY A 28 2.27 -11.14 -0.32
C GLY A 28 1.48 -12.44 -0.30
N VAL A 29 0.34 -12.51 -1.00
CA VAL A 29 -0.47 -13.73 -1.15
C VAL A 29 0.34 -14.81 -1.86
N HIS A 30 1.02 -14.46 -2.96
CA HIS A 30 1.91 -15.39 -3.66
C HIS A 30 3.04 -15.90 -2.77
N ALA A 31 3.64 -15.05 -1.94
CA ALA A 31 4.72 -15.47 -1.04
C ALA A 31 4.24 -16.49 -0.01
N VAL A 32 3.07 -16.26 0.61
CA VAL A 32 2.46 -17.23 1.53
C VAL A 32 2.09 -18.53 0.80
N GLY A 33 1.43 -18.42 -0.35
CA GLY A 33 1.02 -19.56 -1.17
C GLY A 33 2.21 -20.41 -1.62
N ASN A 34 3.32 -19.78 -1.99
CA ASN A 34 4.54 -20.48 -2.38
C ASN A 34 5.15 -21.27 -1.23
N VAL A 35 5.15 -20.75 -0.01
CA VAL A 35 5.64 -21.52 1.15
C VAL A 35 4.70 -22.68 1.47
N ARG A 36 3.39 -22.45 1.50
CA ARG A 36 2.41 -23.52 1.79
C ARG A 36 2.41 -24.61 0.72
N GLY A 37 2.51 -24.25 -0.55
CA GLY A 37 2.49 -25.22 -1.66
C GLY A 37 3.76 -26.06 -1.81
N ASN A 38 4.90 -25.62 -1.24
CA ASN A 38 6.19 -26.30 -1.39
C ASN A 38 6.78 -26.85 -0.08
N THR A 39 6.05 -26.77 1.03
CA THR A 39 6.52 -27.24 2.35
C THR A 39 5.45 -28.04 3.07
N ASN A 40 5.82 -28.63 4.21
CA ASN A 40 4.88 -29.34 5.08
C ASN A 40 3.83 -28.41 5.75
N ALA A 41 3.85 -27.10 5.46
CA ALA A 41 2.85 -26.13 5.92
C ALA A 41 1.58 -26.09 5.05
N ILE A 42 1.38 -27.08 4.16
CA ILE A 42 0.18 -27.17 3.31
C ILE A 42 -1.09 -27.41 4.13
N ASP A 43 -0.98 -28.15 5.24
CA ASP A 43 -2.07 -28.47 6.14
C ASP A 43 -2.01 -27.60 7.41
N PRO A 44 -2.80 -26.51 7.48
CA PRO A 44 -2.82 -25.63 8.65
C PRO A 44 -3.61 -26.22 9.83
N VAL A 45 -4.34 -27.33 9.65
CA VAL A 45 -5.27 -27.88 10.64
C VAL A 45 -4.59 -28.96 11.47
N TYR A 46 -3.87 -29.88 10.83
CA TYR A 46 -3.16 -30.96 11.51
C TYR A 46 -1.69 -30.59 11.82
N GLY A 47 -1.17 -29.54 11.17
CA GLY A 47 -0.02 -28.75 11.64
C GLY A 47 1.37 -29.38 11.48
N GLY A 48 2.37 -28.70 12.07
CA GLY A 48 3.77 -29.18 12.18
C GLY A 48 4.84 -28.27 11.55
N ALA A 49 4.45 -27.30 10.72
CA ALA A 49 5.39 -26.45 9.99
C ALA A 49 4.95 -24.96 9.87
N GLU A 50 4.05 -24.49 10.74
CA GLU A 50 3.54 -23.10 10.68
C GLU A 50 4.64 -22.04 10.88
N ASN A 51 5.74 -22.39 11.54
CA ASN A 51 6.91 -21.51 11.65
C ASN A 51 7.50 -21.11 10.29
N LEU A 52 7.30 -21.93 9.24
CA LEU A 52 7.79 -21.63 7.89
C LEU A 52 7.01 -20.49 7.22
N VAL A 53 5.73 -20.32 7.56
CA VAL A 53 4.85 -19.31 6.97
C VAL A 53 4.75 -18.03 7.81
N ASP A 54 5.34 -18.00 9.01
CA ASP A 54 5.27 -16.87 9.93
C ASP A 54 5.72 -15.54 9.31
N VAL A 55 6.90 -15.52 8.67
CA VAL A 55 7.43 -14.29 8.07
C VAL A 55 6.59 -13.84 6.86
N PRO A 56 6.27 -14.70 5.87
CA PRO A 56 5.34 -14.35 4.79
C PRO A 56 3.99 -13.84 5.28
N ASN A 57 3.38 -14.47 6.28
CA ASN A 57 2.10 -14.04 6.85
C ASN A 57 2.21 -12.66 7.51
N ARG A 58 3.30 -12.38 8.24
CA ARG A 58 3.56 -11.05 8.84
C ARG A 58 3.75 -9.97 7.76
N ILE A 59 4.43 -10.31 6.66
CA ILE A 59 4.60 -9.39 5.53
C ILE A 59 3.24 -9.10 4.89
N LEU A 60 2.46 -10.14 4.55
CA LEU A 60 1.15 -10.00 3.94
C LEU A 60 0.21 -9.16 4.81
N ARG A 61 0.10 -9.49 6.10
CA ARG A 61 -0.74 -8.75 7.05
C ARG A 61 -0.35 -7.27 7.10
N ASN A 62 0.94 -6.95 7.25
CA ASN A 62 1.39 -5.57 7.31
C ASN A 62 1.15 -4.83 5.99
N THR A 63 1.39 -5.47 4.85
CA THR A 63 1.14 -4.90 3.52
C THR A 63 -0.34 -4.60 3.33
N THR A 64 -1.23 -5.50 3.75
CA THR A 64 -2.68 -5.28 3.71
C THR A 64 -3.12 -4.12 4.58
N GLU A 65 -2.69 -4.08 5.86
CA GLU A 65 -2.99 -2.97 6.79
C GLU A 65 -2.56 -1.62 6.21
N GLN A 66 -1.37 -1.57 5.63
CA GLN A 66 -0.83 -0.33 5.07
C GLN A 66 -1.43 0.05 3.72
N PHE A 67 -1.84 -0.94 2.91
CA PHE A 67 -2.58 -0.68 1.68
C PHE A 67 -3.94 -0.04 1.99
N PHE A 68 -4.64 -0.49 3.04
CA PHE A 68 -5.90 0.15 3.45
C PHE A 68 -5.71 1.63 3.81
N LEU A 69 -4.67 1.95 4.59
CA LEU A 69 -4.35 3.35 4.92
C LEU A 69 -3.99 4.15 3.67
N HIS A 70 -3.16 3.60 2.78
CA HIS A 70 -2.78 4.25 1.54
C HIS A 70 -3.97 4.46 0.60
N MET A 71 -4.87 3.48 0.49
CA MET A 71 -6.10 3.55 -0.29
C MET A 71 -6.98 4.70 0.19
N MET A 72 -7.24 4.77 1.49
CA MET A 72 -7.99 5.88 2.08
C MET A 72 -7.32 7.22 1.83
N ALA A 73 -6.00 7.30 2.03
CA ALA A 73 -5.22 8.51 1.78
C ALA A 73 -5.37 9.00 0.33
N MET A 74 -5.24 8.11 -0.67
CA MET A 74 -5.30 8.49 -2.09
C MET A 74 -6.71 8.93 -2.50
N LEU A 75 -7.75 8.19 -2.05
CA LEU A 75 -9.14 8.54 -2.33
C LEU A 75 -9.49 9.91 -1.72
N THR A 76 -9.11 10.17 -0.47
CA THR A 76 -9.34 11.47 0.17
C THR A 76 -8.53 12.58 -0.50
N LEU A 77 -7.26 12.34 -0.82
CA LEU A 77 -6.39 13.31 -1.46
C LEU A 77 -6.96 13.78 -2.81
N THR A 78 -7.56 12.87 -3.56
CA THR A 78 -8.19 13.13 -4.87
C THR A 78 -9.28 14.19 -4.82
N VAL A 79 -10.00 14.29 -3.70
CA VAL A 79 -11.04 15.31 -3.49
C VAL A 79 -10.45 16.73 -3.52
N PHE A 80 -9.20 16.88 -3.09
CA PHE A 80 -8.51 18.15 -2.96
C PHE A 80 -7.58 18.49 -4.13
N LEU A 81 -7.11 17.50 -4.88
CA LEU A 81 -6.21 17.71 -6.02
C LEU A 81 -6.96 18.02 -7.31
N GLN A 82 -6.46 18.95 -8.11
CA GLN A 82 -6.99 19.31 -9.43
C GLN A 82 -5.88 19.58 -10.44
N GLY A 83 -6.18 19.42 -11.74
CA GLY A 83 -5.26 19.78 -12.82
C GLY A 83 -3.90 19.10 -12.71
N SER A 84 -2.82 19.88 -12.71
CA SER A 84 -1.44 19.37 -12.67
C SER A 84 -1.09 18.64 -11.37
N SER A 85 -1.73 18.99 -10.26
CA SER A 85 -1.46 18.38 -8.94
C SER A 85 -1.88 16.91 -8.87
N MET A 86 -2.78 16.46 -9.76
CA MET A 86 -3.20 15.05 -9.88
C MET A 86 -2.04 14.09 -10.19
N ARG A 87 -0.90 14.58 -10.69
CA ARG A 87 0.32 13.78 -10.88
C ARG A 87 0.85 13.18 -9.58
N ALA A 88 0.49 13.73 -8.42
CA ALA A 88 0.87 13.18 -7.12
C ALA A 88 0.33 11.75 -6.92
N ILE A 89 -0.88 11.45 -7.39
CA ILE A 89 -1.52 10.13 -7.20
C ILE A 89 -0.70 8.99 -7.84
N PRO A 90 -0.40 8.98 -9.15
CA PRO A 90 0.39 7.91 -9.75
C PRO A 90 1.80 7.82 -9.16
N ILE A 91 2.42 8.94 -8.79
CA ILE A 91 3.74 8.96 -8.13
C ILE A 91 3.66 8.25 -6.77
N LEU A 92 2.70 8.62 -5.92
CA LEU A 92 2.56 8.05 -4.58
C LEU A 92 2.20 6.56 -4.62
N CYS A 93 1.35 6.13 -5.56
CA CYS A 93 1.05 4.72 -5.78
C CYS A 93 2.29 3.93 -6.27
N GLY A 94 3.07 4.50 -7.19
CA GLY A 94 4.32 3.89 -7.65
C GLY A 94 5.35 3.76 -6.52
N VAL A 95 5.54 4.83 -5.74
CA VAL A 95 6.41 4.83 -4.54
C VAL A 95 5.94 3.77 -3.54
N PHE A 96 4.63 3.67 -3.29
CA PHE A 96 4.08 2.67 -2.39
C PHE A 96 4.42 1.25 -2.83
N LEU A 97 4.20 0.91 -4.11
CA LEU A 97 4.52 -0.40 -4.65
C LEU A 97 6.02 -0.73 -4.52
N VAL A 98 6.90 0.19 -4.94
CA VAL A 98 8.35 -0.01 -4.85
C VAL A 98 8.80 -0.18 -3.41
N ALA A 99 8.30 0.65 -2.49
CA ALA A 99 8.64 0.54 -1.08
C ALA A 99 8.11 -0.76 -0.44
N ARG A 100 7.00 -1.33 -0.94
CA ARG A 100 6.53 -2.67 -0.53
C ARG A 100 7.43 -3.80 -1.02
N ILE A 101 7.96 -3.71 -2.24
CA ILE A 101 8.97 -4.66 -2.74
C ILE A 101 10.21 -4.60 -1.85
N VAL A 102 10.71 -3.39 -1.56
CA VAL A 102 11.87 -3.20 -0.68
C VAL A 102 11.59 -3.70 0.74
N TYR A 103 10.38 -3.49 1.27
CA TYR A 103 9.96 -4.01 2.57
C TYR A 103 10.02 -5.55 2.59
N GLN A 104 9.43 -6.21 1.60
CA GLN A 104 9.38 -7.67 1.51
C GLN A 104 10.79 -8.27 1.38
N VAL A 105 11.59 -7.79 0.43
CA VAL A 105 12.97 -8.26 0.21
C VAL A 105 13.84 -8.00 1.43
N GLY A 106 13.71 -6.82 2.04
CA GLY A 106 14.42 -6.45 3.25
C GLY A 106 14.09 -7.36 4.43
N TYR A 107 12.80 -7.64 4.65
CA TYR A 107 12.35 -8.48 5.75
C TYR A 107 12.82 -9.94 5.57
N MET A 108 12.78 -10.49 4.36
CA MET A 108 13.33 -11.82 4.08
C MET A 108 14.84 -11.92 4.33
N SER A 109 15.58 -10.81 4.19
CA SER A 109 17.02 -10.78 4.42
C SER A 109 17.40 -10.61 5.89
N SER A 110 16.70 -9.74 6.62
CA SER A 110 16.93 -9.48 8.05
C SER A 110 15.76 -8.70 8.65
N PRO A 111 15.34 -9.01 9.90
CA PRO A 111 14.27 -8.27 10.58
C PRO A 111 14.49 -6.75 10.66
N MET A 112 15.75 -6.28 10.71
CA MET A 112 16.06 -4.84 10.78
C MET A 112 15.96 -4.15 9.42
N LYS A 113 16.27 -4.83 8.32
CA LYS A 113 16.32 -4.24 6.97
C LYS A 113 14.94 -3.87 6.43
N ARG A 114 13.86 -4.40 7.01
CA ARG A 114 12.47 -4.03 6.66
C ARG A 114 12.14 -2.56 6.95
N GLY A 115 12.91 -1.89 7.81
CA GLY A 115 12.66 -0.51 8.23
C GLY A 115 12.59 0.49 7.07
N TYR A 116 13.46 0.34 6.07
CA TYR A 116 13.50 1.26 4.91
C TYR A 116 12.23 1.20 4.06
N GLY A 117 11.78 0.00 3.70
CA GLY A 117 10.52 -0.17 2.96
C GLY A 117 9.29 0.23 3.76
N PHE A 118 9.32 0.00 5.08
CA PHE A 118 8.25 0.45 5.97
C PHE A 118 8.19 1.99 6.04
N ALA A 119 9.31 2.66 6.25
CA ALA A 119 9.36 4.13 6.27
C ALA A 119 8.94 4.74 4.91
N GLY A 120 9.39 4.14 3.81
CA GLY A 120 9.05 4.56 2.43
C GLY A 120 7.57 4.40 2.06
N THR A 121 6.78 3.72 2.89
CA THR A 121 5.32 3.61 2.70
C THR A 121 4.54 4.37 3.76
N PHE A 122 4.97 4.27 5.03
CA PHE A 122 4.29 4.87 6.16
C PHE A 122 4.41 6.40 6.14
N LEU A 123 5.62 6.95 5.91
CA LEU A 123 5.83 8.40 5.95
C LEU A 123 5.08 9.14 4.83
N PRO A 124 5.12 8.70 3.55
CA PRO A 124 4.32 9.35 2.51
C PRO A 124 2.83 9.29 2.80
N THR A 125 2.33 8.14 3.26
CA THR A 125 0.92 7.98 3.64
C THR A 125 0.54 8.94 4.76
N LEU A 126 1.35 9.02 5.82
CA LEU A 126 1.12 9.92 6.94
C LEU A 126 1.12 11.40 6.53
N SER A 127 2.04 11.80 5.65
CA SER A 127 2.08 13.16 5.10
C SER A 127 0.80 13.51 4.33
N VAL A 128 0.25 12.54 3.58
CA VAL A 128 -1.03 12.73 2.87
C VAL A 128 -2.19 12.85 3.87
N TYR A 129 -2.23 12.01 4.91
CA TYR A 129 -3.22 12.15 5.98
C TYR A 129 -3.18 13.54 6.62
N ALA A 130 -1.99 14.03 6.99
CA ALA A 130 -1.82 15.35 7.58
C ALA A 130 -2.32 16.47 6.64
N TYR A 131 -1.97 16.40 5.35
CA TYR A 131 -2.44 17.34 4.34
C TYR A 131 -3.97 17.30 4.19
N CYS A 132 -4.56 16.11 4.06
CA CYS A 132 -6.00 15.95 3.93
C CYS A 132 -6.75 16.47 5.16
N ILE A 133 -6.25 16.20 6.37
CA ILE A 133 -6.81 16.73 7.62
C ILE A 133 -6.77 18.27 7.60
N TYR A 134 -5.63 18.86 7.22
CA TYR A 134 -5.51 20.30 7.09
C TYR A 134 -6.55 20.87 6.10
N CYS A 135 -6.70 20.29 4.91
CA CYS A 135 -7.69 20.73 3.93
C CYS A 135 -9.15 20.57 4.41
N ILE A 136 -9.46 19.49 5.14
CA ILE A 136 -10.79 19.27 5.71
C ILE A 136 -11.10 20.34 6.76
N LEU A 137 -10.17 20.59 7.69
CA LEU A 137 -10.35 21.60 8.73
C LEU A 137 -10.54 22.99 8.13
N GLN A 138 -9.76 23.35 7.10
CA GLN A 138 -9.93 24.62 6.39
C GLN A 138 -11.34 24.77 5.78
N LYS A 139 -11.92 23.71 5.21
CA LYS A 139 -13.29 23.75 4.65
C LYS A 139 -14.42 23.78 5.69
N ILE A 140 -14.16 23.33 6.92
CA ILE A 140 -15.17 23.25 7.98
C ILE A 140 -15.18 24.53 8.82
N VAL A 141 -14.00 25.10 9.07
CA VAL A 141 -13.82 26.25 9.96
C VAL A 141 -14.04 27.58 9.23
N PHE A 142 -13.76 27.64 7.93
CA PHE A 142 -13.93 28.81 7.06
C PHE A 142 -14.90 28.51 5.92
#